data_AF-A0AAV2SCE2-F1
#
_entry.id   AF-A0AAV2SCE2-F1
#
_cell.length_a   1.000
_cell.length_b   1.000
_cell.length_c   1.000
_cell.angle_alpha   90.00
_cell.angle_beta   90.00
_cell.angle_gamma   90.00
#
_symmetry.space_group_name_H-M   'P 1'
#
loop_
_entity.id
_entity.type
_entity.pdbx_description
1 polymer ?
#
loop_
_entity_poly.entity_id
_entity_poly.type
_entity_poly.pdbx_seq_one_letter_code
_entity_poly.pdbx_strand_id
1 'polypeptide(L)'
;TVEKANFKGIVSLCPIAASESTHVHLVVVTGTGVRLYYTTFALNGTVNQRPSQLTLLHVRLPPGFAANATTYKPTKVHKALYSSGTGILCANENNEADRIWSMSSDQYPYHPSLAESHAVRCVDGYVWALADVTPPLWCSALNPPTQQGTRPPLLVTQHQQSPRKLVLLSANGADIVTFLRPVDQLQHLLQECGGAEGAAVKDFFAAMTPTQAAATALILACDPQQTPP
;
A
#
# COMPACT_ATOMS: atom_id res chain seq x y z
N THR A 1 -14.00 -22.10 -2.40
CA THR A 1 -13.24 -22.66 -3.55
C THR A 1 -12.88 -21.51 -4.48
N VAL A 2 -11.70 -21.49 -5.09
CA VAL A 2 -11.31 -20.39 -6.00
C VAL A 2 -12.03 -20.57 -7.34
N GLU A 3 -13.07 -19.78 -7.57
CA GLU A 3 -13.89 -19.87 -8.80
C GLU A 3 -13.28 -19.08 -9.96
N LYS A 4 -13.41 -19.61 -11.18
CA LYS A 4 -12.97 -18.96 -12.43
C LYS A 4 -13.56 -17.56 -12.62
N ALA A 5 -14.74 -17.30 -12.06
CA ALA A 5 -15.39 -16.00 -12.11
C ALA A 5 -14.56 -14.87 -11.45
N ASN A 6 -13.75 -15.17 -10.42
CA ASN A 6 -12.93 -14.18 -9.74
C ASN A 6 -11.80 -13.62 -10.62
N PHE A 7 -11.44 -14.32 -11.71
CA PHE A 7 -10.37 -13.90 -12.61
C PHE A 7 -10.87 -13.25 -13.90
N LYS A 8 -12.17 -12.96 -14.01
CA LYS A 8 -12.74 -12.28 -15.18
C LYS A 8 -12.54 -10.77 -15.10
N GLY A 9 -12.29 -10.17 -16.26
CA GLY A 9 -12.11 -8.73 -16.43
C GLY A 9 -10.79 -8.24 -15.84
N ILE A 10 -9.83 -7.90 -16.69
CA ILE A 10 -8.61 -7.19 -16.24
C ILE A 10 -8.95 -5.71 -16.17
N VAL A 11 -8.74 -5.11 -15.00
CA VAL A 11 -9.03 -3.70 -14.73
C VAL A 11 -7.79 -2.83 -14.83
N SER A 12 -6.65 -3.35 -14.37
CA SER A 12 -5.41 -2.59 -14.33
C SER A 12 -4.19 -3.49 -14.52
N LEU A 13 -3.19 -2.93 -15.19
CA LEU A 13 -1.86 -3.48 -15.38
C LEU A 13 -0.87 -2.48 -14.78
N CYS A 14 -0.18 -2.87 -13.71
CA CYS A 14 0.71 -2.01 -12.95
C CYS A 14 2.14 -2.55 -13.05
N PRO A 15 2.99 -1.99 -13.94
CA PRO A 15 4.40 -2.35 -14.01
C PRO A 15 5.10 -2.05 -12.69
N ILE A 16 5.99 -2.94 -12.28
CA ILE A 16 6.77 -2.80 -11.05
C ILE A 16 8.20 -2.42 -11.41
N ALA A 17 8.70 -1.34 -10.81
CA ALA A 17 10.08 -0.92 -11.01
C ALA A 17 11.05 -1.89 -10.31
N ALA A 18 12.23 -2.08 -10.89
CA ALA A 18 13.30 -2.88 -10.28
C ALA A 18 13.70 -2.37 -8.88
N SER A 19 13.52 -1.06 -8.63
CA SER A 19 13.73 -0.45 -7.33
C SER A 19 12.70 -0.87 -6.27
N GLU A 20 11.54 -1.39 -6.67
CA GLU A 20 10.51 -1.90 -5.76
C GLU A 20 10.65 -3.41 -5.58
N SER A 21 10.83 -4.16 -6.67
CA SER A 21 11.09 -5.60 -6.61
C SER A 21 11.99 -6.02 -7.76
N THR A 22 12.98 -6.87 -7.45
CA THR A 22 13.80 -7.51 -8.47
C THR A 22 13.11 -8.74 -9.08
N HIS A 23 12.10 -9.31 -8.43
CA HIS A 23 11.47 -10.57 -8.85
C HIS A 23 10.08 -10.37 -9.47
N VAL A 24 9.32 -9.40 -8.96
CA VAL A 24 7.99 -9.05 -9.47
C VAL A 24 8.14 -7.90 -10.46
N HIS A 25 7.56 -8.06 -11.64
CA HIS A 25 7.68 -7.11 -12.75
C HIS A 25 6.33 -6.49 -13.15
N LEU A 26 5.23 -7.18 -12.85
CA LEU A 26 3.88 -6.71 -13.20
C LEU A 26 2.88 -7.20 -12.16
N VAL A 27 2.02 -6.30 -11.69
CA VAL A 27 0.82 -6.64 -10.93
C VAL A 27 -0.40 -6.40 -11.82
N VAL A 28 -1.21 -7.44 -11.98
CA VAL A 28 -2.48 -7.37 -12.73
C VAL A 28 -3.63 -7.43 -11.74
N VAL A 29 -4.59 -6.52 -11.89
CA VAL A 29 -5.77 -6.45 -11.02
C VAL A 29 -7.01 -6.82 -11.81
N THR A 30 -7.84 -7.72 -11.25
CA THR A 30 -9.09 -8.16 -11.88
C THR A 30 -10.31 -7.36 -11.39
N GLY A 31 -11.44 -7.53 -12.08
CA GLY A 31 -12.73 -6.91 -11.74
C GLY A 31 -13.27 -7.31 -10.38
N THR A 32 -12.79 -8.40 -9.79
CA THR A 32 -13.16 -8.81 -8.42
C THR A 32 -12.11 -8.45 -7.38
N GLY A 33 -11.08 -7.66 -7.75
CA GLY A 33 -10.03 -7.22 -6.84
C GLY A 33 -8.92 -8.26 -6.58
N VAL A 34 -8.85 -9.33 -7.37
CA VAL A 34 -7.73 -10.28 -7.30
C VAL A 34 -6.48 -9.63 -7.90
N ARG A 35 -5.36 -9.75 -7.20
CA ARG A 35 -4.04 -9.24 -7.63
C ARG A 35 -3.15 -10.41 -8.03
N LEU A 36 -2.72 -10.41 -9.28
CA LEU A 36 -1.86 -11.43 -9.89
C LEU A 36 -0.47 -10.83 -10.07
N TYR A 37 0.53 -11.44 -9.44
CA TYR A 37 1.91 -10.97 -9.47
C TYR A 37 2.67 -11.81 -10.47
N TYR A 38 3.26 -11.15 -11.47
CA TYR A 38 4.01 -11.80 -12.54
C TYR A 38 5.48 -11.44 -12.52
N THR A 39 6.30 -12.38 -12.95
CA THR A 39 7.71 -12.16 -13.28
C THR A 39 7.95 -12.30 -14.77
N THR A 40 8.99 -11.64 -15.26
CA THR A 40 9.45 -11.79 -16.63
C THR A 40 10.73 -12.64 -16.76
N PHE A 41 11.27 -13.13 -15.64
CA PHE A 41 12.41 -14.05 -15.69
C PHE A 41 11.98 -15.42 -16.19
N ALA A 42 12.79 -15.99 -17.07
CA ALA A 42 12.81 -17.44 -17.21
C ALA A 42 13.32 -18.05 -15.90
N LEU A 43 12.77 -19.20 -15.50
CA LEU A 43 13.21 -19.94 -14.30
C LEU A 43 14.74 -20.15 -14.25
N ASN A 44 15.43 -20.05 -15.39
CA ASN A 44 16.89 -20.20 -15.56
C ASN A 44 17.58 -19.01 -16.26
N GLY A 45 16.92 -17.84 -16.37
CA GLY A 45 17.41 -16.69 -17.14
C GLY A 45 18.33 -15.74 -16.35
N THR A 46 19.18 -14.99 -17.07
CA THR A 46 20.00 -13.92 -16.47
C THR A 46 19.23 -12.59 -16.43
N VAL A 47 19.50 -11.76 -15.43
CA VAL A 47 18.71 -10.56 -15.04
C VAL A 47 18.66 -9.45 -16.11
N ASN A 48 19.52 -9.50 -17.14
CA ASN A 48 19.67 -8.43 -18.15
C ASN A 48 19.30 -8.84 -19.59
N GLN A 49 18.62 -9.97 -19.77
CA GLN A 49 18.13 -10.35 -21.10
C GLN A 49 16.76 -9.74 -21.39
N ARG A 50 16.49 -9.51 -22.68
CA ARG A 50 15.15 -9.10 -23.14
C ARG A 50 14.12 -10.12 -22.62
N PRO A 51 13.09 -9.68 -21.89
CA PRO A 51 12.14 -10.63 -21.34
C PRO A 51 11.35 -11.33 -22.45
N SER A 52 11.20 -12.65 -22.33
CA SER A 52 10.61 -13.52 -23.35
C SER A 52 9.33 -14.22 -22.89
N GLN A 53 9.02 -14.18 -21.59
CA GLN A 53 7.84 -14.80 -21.00
C GLN A 53 7.32 -13.99 -19.83
N LEU A 54 6.07 -14.25 -19.45
CA LEU A 54 5.41 -13.68 -18.29
C LEU A 54 4.83 -14.83 -17.46
N THR A 55 5.41 -15.09 -16.29
CA THR A 55 5.06 -16.22 -15.43
C THR A 55 4.37 -15.74 -14.17
N LEU A 56 3.23 -16.34 -13.83
CA LEU A 56 2.50 -16.02 -12.60
C LEU A 56 3.29 -16.55 -11.39
N LEU A 57 3.71 -15.64 -10.51
CA LEU A 57 4.41 -15.97 -9.27
C LEU A 57 3.46 -16.17 -8.10
N HIS A 58 2.47 -15.28 -7.96
CA HIS A 58 1.65 -15.22 -6.77
C HIS A 58 0.27 -14.65 -7.05
N VAL A 59 -0.72 -15.08 -6.26
CA VAL A 59 -2.11 -14.62 -6.34
C VAL A 59 -2.54 -14.13 -4.96
N ARG A 60 -2.99 -12.87 -4.88
CA ARG A 60 -3.67 -12.35 -3.68
C ARG A 60 -5.14 -12.12 -3.95
N LEU A 61 -5.96 -12.74 -3.13
CA LEU A 61 -7.39 -12.50 -3.10
C LEU A 61 -7.67 -11.17 -2.37
N PRO A 62 -8.75 -10.47 -2.71
CA PRO A 62 -9.09 -9.23 -2.03
C PRO A 62 -9.41 -9.47 -0.54
N PRO A 63 -9.30 -8.43 0.32
CA PRO A 63 -9.85 -8.47 1.66
C PRO A 63 -11.34 -8.88 1.63
N GLY A 64 -11.80 -9.60 2.64
CA GLY A 64 -13.19 -10.10 2.66
C GLY A 64 -13.40 -11.46 1.95
N PHE A 65 -12.36 -12.06 1.34
CA PHE A 65 -12.52 -13.34 0.67
C PHE A 65 -12.65 -14.54 1.62
N ALA A 66 -12.03 -14.48 2.81
CA ALA A 66 -12.13 -15.55 3.79
C ALA A 66 -13.56 -15.70 4.31
N ALA A 67 -14.01 -16.95 4.55
CA ALA A 67 -15.39 -17.24 4.94
C ALA A 67 -15.84 -16.56 6.25
N ASN A 68 -14.88 -16.24 7.13
CA ASN A 68 -15.09 -15.56 8.40
C ASN A 68 -14.72 -14.07 8.36
N ALA A 69 -14.50 -13.50 7.18
CA ALA A 69 -14.08 -12.11 7.08
C ALA A 69 -15.23 -11.17 7.46
N THR A 70 -14.94 -10.26 8.39
CA THR A 70 -15.85 -9.18 8.80
C THR A 70 -15.82 -7.98 7.84
N THR A 71 -14.84 -7.95 6.93
CA THR A 71 -14.68 -6.89 5.93
C THR A 71 -15.44 -7.23 4.65
N TYR A 72 -16.13 -6.24 4.09
CA TYR A 72 -16.83 -6.37 2.82
C TYR A 72 -15.85 -6.65 1.66
N LYS A 73 -16.17 -7.66 0.84
CA LYS A 73 -15.39 -8.06 -0.33
C LYS A 73 -15.70 -7.13 -1.52
N PRO A 74 -14.70 -6.51 -2.18
CA PRO A 74 -14.93 -5.80 -3.44
C PRO A 74 -15.30 -6.80 -4.55
N THR A 75 -16.36 -6.52 -5.30
CA THR A 75 -16.84 -7.41 -6.39
C THR A 75 -16.95 -6.72 -7.74
N LYS A 76 -17.13 -5.40 -7.77
CA LYS A 76 -17.22 -4.57 -8.98
C LYS A 76 -16.10 -3.53 -9.06
N VAL A 77 -14.85 -4.00 -9.01
CA VAL A 77 -13.68 -3.13 -9.18
C VAL A 77 -13.61 -2.62 -10.61
N HIS A 78 -13.57 -1.30 -10.80
CA HIS A 78 -13.51 -0.65 -12.11
C HIS A 78 -12.27 0.20 -12.32
N LYS A 79 -11.56 0.57 -11.24
CA LYS A 79 -10.22 1.17 -11.29
C LYS A 79 -9.32 0.54 -10.24
N ALA A 80 -8.04 0.43 -10.56
CA ALA A 80 -7.04 -0.01 -9.61
C ALA A 80 -5.67 0.58 -9.95
N LEU A 81 -4.87 0.79 -8.91
CA LEU A 81 -3.48 1.22 -8.97
C LEU A 81 -2.66 0.34 -8.04
N TYR A 82 -1.44 0.01 -8.44
CA TYR A 82 -0.46 -0.58 -7.55
C TYR A 82 0.86 0.13 -7.73
N SER A 83 1.44 0.60 -6.64
CA SER A 83 2.81 1.14 -6.61
C SER A 83 3.32 1.23 -5.19
N SER A 84 4.64 1.06 -5.04
CA SER A 84 5.34 1.17 -3.76
C SER A 84 4.74 0.23 -2.70
N GLY A 85 4.56 -1.05 -3.03
CA GLY A 85 4.05 -2.06 -2.10
C GLY A 85 2.57 -1.91 -1.73
N THR A 86 1.87 -0.93 -2.32
CA THR A 86 0.50 -0.59 -1.98
C THR A 86 -0.43 -0.75 -3.17
N GLY A 87 -1.50 -1.52 -3.00
CA GLY A 87 -2.60 -1.62 -3.95
C GLY A 87 -3.79 -0.75 -3.56
N ILE A 88 -4.45 -0.16 -4.54
CA ILE A 88 -5.68 0.61 -4.42
C ILE A 88 -6.72 -0.01 -5.35
N LEU A 89 -7.91 -0.28 -4.83
CA LEU A 89 -9.05 -0.75 -5.60
C LEU A 89 -10.19 0.25 -5.44
N CYS A 90 -10.76 0.72 -6.54
CA CYS A 90 -12.02 1.45 -6.55
C CYS A 90 -13.10 0.50 -7.05
N ALA A 91 -14.14 0.28 -6.24
CA ALA A 91 -15.28 -0.53 -6.64
C ALA A 91 -16.58 0.26 -6.47
N ASN A 92 -17.47 0.11 -7.44
CA ASN A 92 -18.80 0.69 -7.42
C ASN A 92 -19.85 -0.42 -7.22
N GLU A 93 -20.39 -0.55 -6.02
CA GLU A 93 -21.35 -1.61 -5.70
C GLU A 93 -22.81 -1.14 -5.82
N ASN A 94 -23.08 0.09 -5.39
CA ASN A 94 -24.43 0.64 -5.22
C ASN A 94 -24.79 1.77 -6.22
N ASN A 95 -23.98 2.03 -7.25
CA ASN A 95 -24.18 3.08 -8.27
C ASN A 95 -24.25 4.54 -7.75
N GLU A 96 -24.06 4.78 -6.45
CA GLU A 96 -24.14 6.11 -5.84
C GLU A 96 -22.76 6.63 -5.43
N ALA A 97 -21.96 5.79 -4.78
CA ALA A 97 -20.65 6.15 -4.25
C ALA A 97 -19.65 5.03 -4.47
N ASP A 98 -18.42 5.41 -4.80
CA ASP A 98 -17.33 4.45 -4.88
C ASP A 98 -16.80 4.14 -3.49
N ARG A 99 -16.36 2.89 -3.32
CA ARG A 99 -15.56 2.48 -2.18
C ARG A 99 -14.14 2.24 -2.63
N ILE A 100 -13.20 2.69 -1.82
CA ILE A 100 -11.78 2.55 -2.06
C ILE A 100 -11.22 1.63 -1.01
N TRP A 101 -10.56 0.57 -1.45
CA TRP A 101 -9.72 -0.28 -0.63
C TRP A 101 -8.28 0.11 -0.86
N SER A 102 -7.56 0.46 0.20
CA SER A 102 -6.11 0.52 0.20
C SER A 102 -5.56 -0.72 0.89
N MET A 103 -4.49 -1.31 0.34
CA MET A 103 -3.79 -2.43 0.94
C MET A 103 -2.29 -2.14 0.87
N SER A 104 -1.60 -2.05 2.00
CA SER A 104 -0.17 -1.72 2.06
C SER A 104 0.59 -2.71 2.95
N SER A 105 1.80 -3.06 2.54
CA SER A 105 2.75 -3.86 3.33
C SER A 105 3.65 -3.02 4.25
N ASP A 106 3.52 -1.68 4.26
CA ASP A 106 4.47 -0.77 4.92
C ASP A 106 4.58 -0.98 6.44
N GLN A 107 3.52 -1.50 7.08
CA GLN A 107 3.51 -1.80 8.51
C GLN A 107 4.26 -3.10 8.86
N TYR A 108 4.60 -3.92 7.87
CA TYR A 108 5.13 -5.27 8.06
C TYR A 108 6.45 -5.53 7.33
N PRO A 109 7.45 -4.62 7.37
CA PRO A 109 8.67 -4.76 6.57
C PRO A 109 9.55 -5.95 6.97
N TYR A 110 9.45 -6.42 8.21
CA TYR A 110 10.22 -7.55 8.75
C TYR A 110 9.35 -8.76 9.08
N HIS A 111 8.08 -8.75 8.66
CA HIS A 111 7.20 -9.87 8.92
C HIS A 111 7.66 -11.08 8.09
N PRO A 112 7.73 -12.30 8.68
CA PRO A 112 8.32 -13.47 8.01
C PRO A 112 7.52 -13.94 6.80
N SER A 113 6.26 -13.53 6.70
CA SER A 113 5.39 -13.77 5.55
C SER A 113 4.83 -12.46 5.02
N LEU A 114 4.37 -12.45 3.77
CA LEU A 114 3.76 -11.28 3.15
C LEU A 114 2.46 -10.88 3.88
N ALA A 115 2.55 -9.84 4.71
CA ALA A 115 1.42 -9.25 5.41
C ALA A 115 1.07 -7.89 4.79
N GLU A 116 -0.21 -7.56 4.78
CA GLU A 116 -0.72 -6.26 4.33
C GLU A 116 -1.81 -5.80 5.28
N SER A 117 -1.79 -4.51 5.62
CA SER A 117 -2.89 -3.82 6.27
C SER A 117 -3.83 -3.33 5.19
N HIS A 118 -5.14 -3.37 5.43
CA HIS A 118 -6.11 -2.75 4.53
C HIS A 118 -6.95 -1.70 5.23
N ALA A 119 -7.36 -0.68 4.48
CA ALA A 119 -8.34 0.30 4.91
C ALA A 119 -9.40 0.47 3.82
N VAL A 120 -10.62 0.79 4.24
CA VAL A 120 -11.73 1.06 3.32
C VAL A 120 -12.24 2.46 3.57
N ARG A 121 -12.40 3.24 2.49
CA ARG A 121 -12.95 4.60 2.54
C ARG A 121 -14.04 4.75 1.48
N CYS A 122 -15.11 5.47 1.80
CA CYS A 122 -16.08 5.89 0.80
C CYS A 122 -15.58 7.16 0.10
N VAL A 123 -15.88 7.30 -1.18
CA VAL A 123 -15.70 8.51 -1.97
C VAL A 123 -17.00 8.81 -2.71
N ASP A 124 -17.37 10.08 -2.68
CA ASP A 124 -18.61 10.54 -3.27
C ASP A 124 -18.50 10.53 -4.80
N GLY A 125 -19.45 9.83 -5.43
CA GLY A 125 -19.51 9.67 -6.88
C GLY A 125 -18.56 8.60 -7.43
N TYR A 126 -18.65 8.43 -8.75
CA TYR A 126 -17.86 7.45 -9.49
C TYR A 126 -16.45 7.97 -9.76
N VAL A 127 -15.42 7.18 -9.45
CA VAL A 127 -14.01 7.51 -9.66
C VAL A 127 -13.64 7.30 -11.13
N TRP A 128 -13.23 8.38 -11.79
CA TRP A 128 -12.77 8.39 -13.18
C TRP A 128 -11.29 8.09 -13.30
N ALA A 129 -10.47 8.63 -12.41
CA ALA A 129 -9.02 8.50 -12.47
C ALA A 129 -8.39 8.43 -11.07
N LEU A 130 -7.24 7.76 -11.02
CA LEU A 130 -6.41 7.61 -9.84
C LEU A 130 -4.96 7.81 -10.25
N ALA A 131 -4.22 8.64 -9.52
CA ALA A 131 -2.82 8.90 -9.79
C ALA A 131 -2.01 9.04 -8.50
N ASP A 132 -0.78 8.53 -8.52
CA ASP A 132 0.21 8.82 -7.48
C ASP A 132 0.87 10.16 -7.77
N VAL A 133 0.72 11.09 -6.82
CA VAL A 133 1.26 12.46 -6.91
C VAL A 133 2.32 12.71 -5.84
N THR A 134 2.85 11.64 -5.26
CA THR A 134 3.88 11.72 -4.23
C THR A 134 5.11 12.43 -4.79
N PRO A 135 5.56 13.52 -4.17
CA PRO A 135 6.74 14.22 -4.63
C PRO A 135 7.93 13.26 -4.69
N PRO A 136 8.78 13.35 -5.73
CA PRO A 136 10.03 12.62 -5.72
C PRO A 136 10.86 13.05 -4.50
N LEU A 137 11.60 12.12 -3.92
CA LEU A 137 12.48 12.41 -2.79
C LEU A 137 13.47 13.51 -3.20
N TRP A 138 13.60 14.54 -2.36
CA TRP A 138 14.54 15.64 -2.58
C TRP A 138 15.99 15.14 -2.71
N CYS A 139 16.34 14.07 -1.98
CA CYS A 139 17.67 13.48 -2.03
C CYS A 139 17.59 11.95 -2.09
N SER A 140 17.53 11.38 -3.29
CA SER A 140 17.60 9.92 -3.47
C SER A 140 18.96 9.32 -3.05
N ALA A 141 20.01 10.15 -2.95
CA ALA A 141 21.36 9.72 -2.55
C ALA A 141 21.47 9.31 -1.07
N LEU A 142 20.55 9.78 -0.22
CA LEU A 142 20.52 9.42 1.22
C LEU A 142 19.80 8.09 1.48
N ASN A 143 19.12 7.54 0.48
CA ASN A 143 18.45 6.24 0.57
C ASN A 143 19.21 5.24 -0.30
N PRO A 144 20.38 4.74 0.15
CA PRO A 144 21.11 3.76 -0.59
C PRO A 144 20.20 2.54 -0.82
N PRO A 145 20.24 1.93 -2.01
CA PRO A 145 19.50 0.72 -2.25
C PRO A 145 19.97 -0.35 -1.26
N THR A 146 19.06 -1.27 -0.93
CA THR A 146 19.41 -2.47 -0.17
C THR A 146 20.46 -3.27 -0.92
N GLN A 147 21.05 -4.28 -0.27
CA GLN A 147 21.97 -5.22 -0.95
C GLN A 147 21.35 -5.87 -2.20
N GLN A 148 20.02 -5.93 -2.27
CA GLN A 148 19.27 -6.47 -3.40
C GLN A 148 18.94 -5.43 -4.48
N GLY A 149 19.38 -4.18 -4.34
CA GLY A 149 19.07 -3.10 -5.28
C GLY A 149 17.70 -2.45 -5.10
N THR A 150 16.92 -2.86 -4.09
CA THR A 150 15.57 -2.33 -3.83
C THR A 150 15.63 -1.10 -2.92
N ARG A 151 14.55 -0.31 -2.91
CA ARG A 151 14.39 0.82 -1.99
C ARG A 151 14.29 0.29 -0.55
N PRO A 152 14.91 0.99 0.42
CA PRO A 152 14.74 0.65 1.83
C PRO A 152 13.28 0.84 2.28
N PRO A 153 12.81 0.10 3.29
CA PRO A 153 11.44 0.21 3.81
C PRO A 153 11.08 1.63 4.30
N LEU A 154 9.78 1.93 4.30
CA LEU A 154 9.24 3.22 4.78
C LEU A 154 9.70 3.55 6.20
N LEU A 155 9.78 2.56 7.09
CA LEU A 155 10.20 2.76 8.48
C LEU A 155 11.61 3.38 8.61
N VAL A 156 12.50 3.09 7.66
CA VAL A 156 13.87 3.65 7.62
C VAL A 156 13.85 5.07 7.06
N THR A 157 13.02 5.31 6.06
CA THR A 157 13.03 6.52 5.24
C THR A 157 11.99 7.56 5.65
N GLN A 158 11.13 7.26 6.61
CA GLN A 158 9.97 8.08 7.02
C GLN A 158 10.33 9.52 7.41
N HIS A 159 11.51 9.73 7.99
CA HIS A 159 11.97 11.03 8.48
C HIS A 159 12.45 11.99 7.36
N GLN A 160 12.70 11.47 6.17
CA GLN A 160 13.23 12.24 5.03
C GLN A 160 12.23 12.41 3.89
N GLN A 161 11.12 11.67 3.93
CA GLN A 161 10.12 11.69 2.87
C GLN A 161 8.83 12.36 3.33
N SER A 162 8.22 13.13 2.45
CA SER A 162 6.84 13.58 2.63
C SER A 162 5.89 12.38 2.64
N PRO A 163 4.75 12.46 3.35
CA PRO A 163 3.69 11.47 3.24
C PRO A 163 3.31 11.23 1.78
N ARG A 164 3.06 9.97 1.45
CA ARG A 164 2.64 9.56 0.11
C ARG A 164 1.22 10.07 -0.16
N LYS A 165 0.98 10.62 -1.35
CA LYS A 165 -0.29 11.23 -1.73
C LYS A 165 -0.80 10.67 -3.05
N LEU A 166 -2.07 10.32 -3.07
CA LEU A 166 -2.79 9.93 -4.28
C LEU A 166 -3.89 10.95 -4.55
N VAL A 167 -4.13 11.25 -5.82
CA VAL A 167 -5.29 12.03 -6.27
C VAL A 167 -6.32 11.08 -6.85
N LEU A 168 -7.54 11.20 -6.37
CA LEU A 168 -8.73 10.56 -6.90
C LEU A 168 -9.59 11.61 -7.57
N LEU A 169 -9.87 11.43 -8.84
CA LEU A 169 -10.81 12.27 -9.56
C LEU A 169 -12.13 11.52 -9.65
N SER A 170 -13.16 12.03 -8.98
CA SER A 170 -14.53 11.51 -9.02
C SER A 170 -15.47 12.49 -9.73
N ALA A 171 -16.71 12.05 -9.95
CA ALA A 171 -17.78 12.90 -10.47
C ALA A 171 -18.07 14.15 -9.61
N ASN A 172 -17.72 14.12 -8.33
CA ASN A 172 -18.02 15.19 -7.37
C ASN A 172 -16.82 16.09 -7.10
N GLY A 173 -15.62 15.74 -7.55
CA GLY A 173 -14.43 16.55 -7.35
C GLY A 173 -13.14 15.74 -7.37
N ALA A 174 -12.09 16.34 -6.79
CA ALA A 174 -10.80 15.71 -6.63
C ALA A 174 -10.47 15.56 -5.14
N ASP A 175 -10.23 14.33 -4.70
CA ASP A 175 -9.84 14.00 -3.34
C ASP A 175 -8.35 13.65 -3.28
N ILE A 176 -7.67 14.14 -2.24
CA ILE A 176 -6.29 13.75 -1.93
C ILE A 176 -6.31 12.71 -0.82
N VAL A 177 -5.89 11.49 -1.13
CA VAL A 177 -5.67 10.44 -0.13
C VAL A 177 -4.21 10.46 0.28
N THR A 178 -3.98 10.76 1.56
CA THR A 178 -2.65 10.79 2.17
C THR A 178 -2.43 9.51 2.98
N PHE A 179 -1.32 8.83 2.73
CA PHE A 179 -0.92 7.65 3.49
C PHE A 179 -0.08 8.10 4.68
N LEU A 180 -0.46 7.63 5.86
CA LEU A 180 0.23 7.96 7.10
C LEU A 180 1.52 7.15 7.21
N ARG A 181 2.65 7.84 7.41
CA ARG A 181 3.91 7.22 7.81
C ARG A 181 3.80 6.70 9.24
N PRO A 182 4.69 5.80 9.71
CA PRO A 182 4.64 5.32 11.10
C PRO A 182 4.65 6.44 12.14
N VAL A 183 5.44 7.50 11.92
CA VAL A 183 5.42 8.71 12.77
C VAL A 183 4.06 9.42 12.79
N ASP A 184 3.41 9.56 11.63
CA ASP A 184 2.09 10.20 11.52
C ASP A 184 0.99 9.32 12.15
N GLN A 185 1.11 7.99 12.02
CA GLN A 185 0.23 7.03 12.68
C GLN A 185 0.34 7.14 14.20
N LEU A 186 1.56 7.17 14.74
CA LEU A 186 1.79 7.35 16.18
C LEU A 186 1.22 8.69 16.68
N GLN A 187 1.44 9.78 15.93
CA GLN A 187 0.88 11.08 16.26
C GLN A 187 -0.65 11.04 16.33
N HIS A 188 -1.29 10.45 15.33
CA HIS A 188 -2.74 10.30 15.28
C HIS A 188 -3.27 9.46 16.46
N LEU A 189 -2.62 8.34 16.77
CA LEU A 189 -3.01 7.49 17.90
C LEU A 189 -2.87 8.22 19.25
N LEU A 190 -1.81 9.00 19.43
CA LEU A 190 -1.63 9.79 20.66
C LEU A 190 -2.70 10.87 20.83
N GLN A 191 -3.12 11.51 19.73
CA GLN A 191 -4.14 12.57 19.75
C GLN A 191 -5.55 12.00 19.94
N GLU A 192 -5.90 10.93 19.23
CA GLU A 192 -7.29 10.44 19.14
C GLU A 192 -7.59 9.28 20.11
N CYS A 193 -6.58 8.54 20.58
CA CYS A 193 -6.79 7.30 21.34
C CYS A 193 -6.41 7.41 22.83
N GLY A 194 -6.49 8.61 23.41
CA GLY A 194 -6.30 8.80 24.86
C GLY A 194 -4.84 8.85 25.31
N GLY A 195 -3.93 9.29 24.42
CA GLY A 195 -2.51 9.47 24.76
C GLY A 195 -1.74 8.16 24.92
N ALA A 196 -0.58 8.25 25.58
CA ALA A 196 0.39 7.15 25.67
C ALA A 196 -0.16 5.87 26.34
N GLU A 197 -1.16 6.00 27.20
CA GLU A 197 -1.78 4.87 27.90
C GLU A 197 -2.89 4.17 27.11
N GLY A 198 -3.29 4.74 25.97
CA GLY A 198 -4.30 4.19 25.08
C GLY A 198 -3.94 2.80 24.56
N ALA A 199 -4.94 1.90 24.50
CA ALA A 199 -4.75 0.53 24.02
C ALA A 199 -4.17 0.49 22.60
N ALA A 200 -4.65 1.36 21.71
CA ALA A 200 -4.16 1.42 20.33
C ALA A 200 -2.68 1.86 20.23
N VAL A 201 -2.21 2.71 21.14
CA VAL A 201 -0.79 3.08 21.22
C VAL A 201 0.02 1.88 21.70
N LYS A 202 -0.45 1.15 22.72
CA LYS A 202 0.20 -0.08 23.20
C LYS A 202 0.31 -1.14 22.10
N ASP A 203 -0.75 -1.30 21.31
CA ASP A 203 -0.76 -2.23 20.17
C ASP A 203 0.21 -1.79 19.06
N PHE A 204 0.30 -0.49 18.76
CA PHE A 204 1.28 0.05 17.82
C PHE A 204 2.73 -0.25 18.24
N PHE A 205 3.04 -0.06 19.54
CA PHE A 205 4.37 -0.39 20.08
C PHE A 205 4.62 -1.90 20.07
N ALA A 206 3.60 -2.72 20.36
CA ALA A 206 3.72 -4.18 20.33
C ALA A 206 3.93 -4.74 18.91
N ALA A 207 3.44 -4.03 17.87
CA ALA A 207 3.62 -4.40 16.47
C ALA A 207 5.04 -4.11 15.94
N MET A 208 5.85 -3.34 16.67
CA MET A 208 7.20 -2.95 16.28
C MET A 208 8.26 -3.49 17.23
N THR A 209 9.52 -3.49 16.80
CA THR A 209 10.62 -3.75 17.74
C THR A 209 10.78 -2.56 18.70
N PRO A 210 11.26 -2.76 19.95
CA PRO A 210 11.42 -1.67 20.92
C PRO A 210 12.27 -0.52 20.39
N THR A 211 13.33 -0.82 19.63
CA THR A 211 14.21 0.19 19.02
C THR A 211 13.48 1.02 17.97
N GLN A 212 12.65 0.41 17.14
CA GLN A 212 11.88 1.11 16.10
C GLN A 212 10.78 1.98 16.69
N ALA A 213 10.09 1.49 17.70
CA ALA A 213 9.08 2.25 18.40
C ALA A 213 9.69 3.46 19.12
N ALA A 214 10.82 3.26 19.82
CA ALA A 214 11.58 4.35 20.45
C ALA A 214 12.10 5.37 19.43
N ALA A 215 12.64 4.93 18.29
CA ALA A 215 13.09 5.83 17.23
C ALA A 215 11.93 6.65 16.64
N THR A 216 10.77 6.03 16.40
CA THR A 216 9.58 6.72 15.89
C THR A 216 9.06 7.75 16.90
N ALA A 217 9.03 7.40 18.19
CA ALA A 217 8.67 8.33 19.27
C ALA A 217 9.67 9.48 19.38
N LEU A 218 10.97 9.22 19.23
CA LEU A 218 12.01 10.25 19.24
C LEU A 218 11.88 11.22 18.06
N ILE A 219 11.63 10.71 16.85
CA ILE A 219 11.37 11.56 15.67
C ILE A 219 10.18 12.48 15.96
N LEU A 220 9.10 11.93 16.52
CA LEU A 220 7.90 12.71 16.85
C LEU A 220 8.19 13.76 17.92
N ALA A 221 8.92 13.40 18.99
CA ALA A 221 9.26 14.31 20.08
C ALA A 221 10.20 15.46 19.66
N CYS A 222 10.97 15.26 18.59
CA CYS A 222 11.88 16.26 18.03
C CYS A 222 11.26 17.03 16.84
N ASP A 223 9.98 16.81 16.51
CA ASP A 223 9.34 17.48 15.38
C ASP A 223 9.05 18.95 15.71
N PRO A 224 9.70 19.92 15.04
CA PRO A 224 9.51 21.34 15.31
C PRO A 224 8.12 21.86 14.92
N GLN A 225 7.32 21.08 14.17
CA GLN A 225 5.96 21.45 13.78
C GLN A 225 4.89 21.03 14.81
N GLN A 226 5.29 20.40 15.93
CA GLN A 226 4.39 20.26 17.06
C GLN A 226 4.16 21.63 17.70
N THR A 227 3.00 22.24 17.42
CA THR A 227 2.47 23.31 18.28
C THR A 227 2.37 22.74 19.70
N PRO A 228 2.98 23.40 20.70
CA PRO A 228 2.81 22.97 22.08
C PRO A 228 1.32 23.06 22.48
N PRO A 229 0.87 22.19 23.40
CA PRO A 229 -0.48 22.28 23.97
C PRO A 229 -0.72 23.62 24.69
#